data_AF-A0A1W5D775-F1
#
_entry.id   AF-A0A1W5D775-F1
#
_cell.length_a   1.000
_cell.length_b   1.000
_cell.length_c   1.000
_cell.angle_alpha   90.00
_cell.angle_beta   90.00
_cell.angle_gamma   90.00
#
_symmetry.space_group_name_H-M   'P 1'
#
loop_
_entity.id
_entity.type
_entity.pdbx_description
1 polymer ?
#
loop_
_entity_poly.entity_id
_entity_poly.type
_entity_poly.pdbx_seq_one_letter_code
_entity_poly.pdbx_strand_id
1 'polypeptide(L)'
;MSFQDRANHQIGQIDKELSKYSYLNDFERQTSIPKVYAFLALAGIYFFFVFFNIAGEFLVNVAGFIIPGYYSMEALFSSSTTDDTQWLTYWVVFAFFTVFESAINAVYWFPFYYTFKFALILWMALPQLGGAQILFRSFLQPVFSRHFSQSGSTAANLRSKADQASKQM
;
A
#
# COMPACT_ATOMS: atom_id res chain seq x y z
N MET A 1 7.78 28.90 -13.01
CA MET A 1 8.64 27.93 -12.29
C MET A 1 9.35 27.07 -13.31
N SER A 2 10.68 27.14 -13.32
CA SER A 2 11.53 26.25 -14.11
C SER A 2 11.34 24.79 -13.66
N PHE A 3 11.62 23.84 -14.55
CA PHE A 3 11.68 22.43 -14.20
C PHE A 3 12.64 22.17 -13.02
N GLN A 4 13.75 22.92 -12.98
CA GLN A 4 14.72 22.86 -11.88
C GLN A 4 14.12 23.29 -10.54
N ASP A 5 13.29 24.33 -10.52
CA ASP A 5 12.63 24.81 -9.29
C ASP A 5 11.70 23.74 -8.72
N ARG A 6 10.96 23.03 -9.59
CA ARG A 6 10.06 21.95 -9.17
C ARG A 6 10.84 20.75 -8.63
N ALA A 7 11.94 20.38 -9.29
CA ALA A 7 12.81 19.30 -8.84
C ALA A 7 13.42 19.61 -7.47
N ASN A 8 13.97 20.82 -7.29
CA ASN A 8 14.53 21.26 -6.02
C ASN A 8 13.47 21.29 -4.90
N HIS A 9 12.23 21.69 -5.23
CA HIS A 9 11.13 21.66 -4.28
C HIS A 9 10.76 20.23 -3.84
N GLN A 10 10.70 19.27 -4.78
CA GLN A 10 10.44 17.87 -4.44
C GLN A 10 11.58 17.26 -3.62
N ILE A 11 12.83 17.54 -3.99
CA ILE A 11 14.01 17.12 -3.23
C ILE A 11 13.94 17.67 -1.80
N GLY A 12 13.59 18.94 -1.63
CA GLY A 12 13.44 19.55 -0.30
C GLY A 12 12.32 18.94 0.56
N GLN A 13 11.19 18.54 -0.06
CA GLN A 13 10.12 17.85 0.65
C GLN A 13 10.56 16.46 1.12
N ILE A 14 11.20 15.69 0.24
CA ILE A 14 11.71 14.36 0.59
C ILE A 14 12.80 14.49 1.66
N ASP A 15 13.71 15.47 1.55
CA ASP A 15 14.74 15.71 2.55
C ASP A 15 14.13 16.01 3.93
N LYS A 16 13.08 16.82 3.96
CA LYS A 16 12.36 17.15 5.20
C LYS A 16 11.69 15.93 5.83
N GLU A 17 11.07 15.08 5.03
CA GLU A 17 10.47 13.82 5.50
C GLU A 17 11.54 12.84 5.99
N LEU A 18 12.64 12.69 5.25
CA LEU A 18 13.77 11.84 5.65
C LEU A 18 14.46 12.37 6.92
N SER A 19 14.48 13.69 7.13
CA SER A 19 15.06 14.32 8.31
C SER A 19 14.35 13.94 9.61
N LYS A 20 13.11 13.42 9.54
CA LYS A 20 12.40 12.92 10.72
C LYS A 20 13.07 11.69 11.33
N TYR A 21 13.89 10.98 10.57
CA TYR A 21 14.62 9.79 11.03
C TYR A 21 16.05 10.15 11.44
N SER A 22 16.35 10.09 12.75
CA SER A 22 17.68 10.45 13.30
C SER A 22 18.82 9.69 12.63
N TYR A 23 18.64 8.39 12.36
CA TYR A 23 19.64 7.54 11.71
C TYR A 23 20.09 8.05 10.34
N LEU A 24 19.17 8.67 9.56
CA LEU A 24 19.50 9.22 8.25
C LEU A 24 20.32 10.52 8.36
N ASN A 25 20.05 11.32 9.38
CA ASN A 25 20.81 12.55 9.65
C ASN A 25 22.23 12.22 10.13
N ASP A 26 22.38 11.18 10.96
CA ASP A 26 23.69 10.72 11.42
C ASP A 26 24.53 10.16 10.25
N PHE A 27 23.88 9.45 9.33
CA PHE A 27 24.51 8.96 8.10
C PHE A 27 24.94 10.09 7.15
N GLU A 28 24.09 11.11 6.97
CA GLU A 28 24.42 12.31 6.18
C GLU A 28 25.61 13.06 6.78
N ARG A 29 25.64 13.21 8.11
CA ARG A 29 26.76 13.84 8.82
C ARG A 29 28.08 13.10 8.64
N GLN A 30 28.03 11.77 8.57
CA GLN A 30 29.23 10.94 8.47
C GLN A 30 29.76 10.81 7.04
N THR A 31 28.86 10.80 6.04
CA THR A 31 29.22 10.59 4.63
C THR A 31 29.28 11.89 3.81
N SER A 32 28.74 13.01 4.33
CA SER A 32 28.55 14.29 3.63
C SER A 32 27.71 14.18 2.34
N ILE A 33 27.03 13.04 2.12
CA ILE A 33 26.14 12.82 0.98
C ILE A 33 24.72 13.15 1.44
N PRO A 34 23.96 13.99 0.69
CA PRO A 34 22.59 14.31 1.07
C PRO A 34 21.73 13.05 1.09
N LYS A 35 21.00 12.85 2.18
CA LYS A 35 20.17 11.66 2.44
C LYS A 35 19.14 11.36 1.34
N VAL A 36 18.63 12.39 0.66
CA VAL A 36 17.72 12.21 -0.50
C VAL A 36 18.38 11.43 -1.62
N TYR A 37 19.65 11.72 -1.97
CA TYR A 37 20.33 11.01 -3.04
C TYR A 37 20.61 9.55 -2.66
N ALA A 38 20.95 9.29 -1.39
CA ALA A 38 21.10 7.93 -0.88
C ALA A 38 19.78 7.14 -0.97
N PHE A 39 18.66 7.75 -0.57
CA PHE A 39 17.33 7.14 -0.68
C PHE A 39 16.95 6.87 -2.15
N LEU A 40 17.15 7.85 -3.04
CA LEU A 40 16.87 7.68 -4.48
C LEU A 40 17.74 6.60 -5.11
N ALA A 41 19.02 6.52 -4.73
CA ALA A 41 19.92 5.46 -5.19
C ALA A 41 19.44 4.07 -4.73
N LEU A 42 19.06 3.92 -3.46
CA LEU A 42 18.53 2.65 -2.95
C LEU A 42 17.22 2.27 -3.63
N ALA A 43 16.30 3.21 -3.82
CA ALA A 43 15.05 2.99 -4.55
C ALA A 43 15.31 2.59 -6.01
N GLY A 44 16.28 3.23 -6.67
CA GLY A 44 16.70 2.90 -8.03
C GLY A 44 17.32 1.52 -8.15
N ILE A 45 18.20 1.14 -7.22
CA ILE A 45 18.81 -0.20 -7.16
C ILE A 45 17.73 -1.26 -6.92
N TYR A 46 16.81 -1.00 -6.00
CA TYR A 46 15.69 -1.90 -5.72
C TYR A 46 14.82 -2.09 -6.97
N PHE A 47 14.44 -1.00 -7.65
CA PHE A 47 13.67 -1.07 -8.89
C PHE A 47 14.44 -1.82 -9.99
N PHE A 48 15.75 -1.57 -10.11
CA PHE A 48 16.61 -2.28 -11.05
C PHE A 48 16.59 -3.80 -10.81
N PHE A 49 16.73 -4.26 -9.56
CA PHE A 49 16.65 -5.70 -9.25
C PHE A 49 15.27 -6.28 -9.58
N VAL A 50 14.18 -5.57 -9.28
CA VAL A 50 12.83 -6.00 -9.66
C VAL A 50 12.65 -6.04 -11.19
N PHE A 51 13.20 -5.07 -11.92
CA PHE A 51 13.09 -4.97 -13.38
C PHE A 51 13.85 -6.10 -14.09
N PHE A 52 15.05 -6.43 -13.62
CA PHE A 52 15.86 -7.54 -14.14
C PHE A 52 15.48 -8.89 -13.52
N ASN A 53 14.42 -8.95 -12.72
CA ASN A 53 13.94 -10.17 -12.06
C ASN A 53 15.01 -10.86 -11.20
N ILE A 54 15.90 -10.07 -10.58
CA ILE A 54 16.87 -10.56 -9.60
C ILE A 54 16.16 -10.54 -8.25
N ALA A 55 15.83 -11.74 -7.73
CA ALA A 55 15.02 -11.90 -6.52
C ALA A 55 13.66 -11.17 -6.58
N GLY A 56 13.07 -11.05 -7.78
CA GLY A 56 11.87 -10.25 -8.03
C GLY A 56 10.69 -10.62 -7.12
N GLU A 57 10.37 -11.91 -6.99
CA GLU A 57 9.29 -12.38 -6.12
C GLU A 57 9.47 -11.93 -4.66
N PHE A 58 10.65 -12.14 -4.11
CA PHE A 58 10.98 -11.78 -2.73
C PHE A 58 10.87 -10.27 -2.53
N LEU A 59 11.49 -9.48 -3.40
CA LEU A 59 11.49 -8.02 -3.28
C LEU A 59 10.06 -7.49 -3.36
N VAL A 60 9.29 -7.90 -4.36
CA VAL A 60 7.91 -7.45 -4.57
C VAL A 60 7.00 -7.83 -3.40
N ASN A 61 7.18 -9.03 -2.83
CA ASN A 61 6.46 -9.42 -1.62
C ASN A 61 6.87 -8.54 -0.43
N VAL A 62 8.17 -8.26 -0.23
CA VAL A 62 8.62 -7.34 0.84
C VAL A 62 7.94 -5.98 0.72
N ALA A 63 7.87 -5.39 -0.48
CA ALA A 63 7.15 -4.13 -0.66
C ALA A 63 5.64 -4.28 -0.41
N GLY A 64 5.04 -5.37 -0.90
CA GLY A 64 3.61 -5.66 -0.76
C GLY A 64 3.15 -6.01 0.65
N PHE A 65 4.07 -6.36 1.56
CA PHE A 65 3.77 -6.65 2.96
C PHE A 65 4.24 -5.55 3.91
N ILE A 66 5.49 -5.07 3.76
CA ILE A 66 6.10 -4.17 4.75
C ILE A 66 5.54 -2.75 4.67
N ILE A 67 5.40 -2.19 3.47
CA ILE A 67 4.88 -0.83 3.27
C ILE A 67 3.45 -0.71 3.82
N PRO A 68 2.46 -1.49 3.32
CA PRO A 68 1.10 -1.43 3.84
C PRO A 68 1.02 -1.91 5.28
N GLY A 69 1.87 -2.84 5.72
CA GLY A 69 1.93 -3.30 7.11
C GLY A 69 2.32 -2.19 8.08
N TYR A 70 3.33 -1.38 7.74
CA TYR A 70 3.71 -0.21 8.53
C TYR A 70 2.58 0.80 8.65
N TYR A 71 1.97 1.19 7.52
CA TYR A 71 0.85 2.13 7.55
C TYR A 71 -0.42 1.57 8.18
N SER A 72 -0.64 0.25 8.11
CA SER A 72 -1.73 -0.42 8.82
C SER A 72 -1.51 -0.34 10.33
N MET A 73 -0.27 -0.53 10.81
CA MET A 73 0.03 -0.35 12.24
C MET A 73 -0.21 1.08 12.69
N GLU A 74 0.20 2.08 11.89
CA GLU A 74 -0.08 3.48 12.18
C GLU A 74 -1.58 3.77 12.22
N ALA A 75 -2.35 3.23 11.26
CA ALA A 75 -3.81 3.37 11.21
C ALA A 75 -4.49 2.76 12.45
N LEU A 76 -4.02 1.62 12.95
CA LEU A 76 -4.53 0.96 14.17
C LEU A 76 -4.41 1.82 15.44
N PHE A 77 -3.44 2.74 15.48
CA PHE A 77 -3.27 3.68 16.59
C PHE A 77 -3.90 5.05 16.31
N SER A 78 -4.42 5.28 15.11
CA SER A 78 -5.11 6.49 14.72
C SER A 78 -6.60 6.42 15.07
N SER A 79 -7.25 7.58 15.25
CA SER A 79 -8.70 7.66 15.46
C SER A 79 -9.51 7.75 14.15
N SER A 80 -8.84 7.72 13.00
CA SER A 80 -9.42 7.91 11.66
C SER A 80 -9.84 6.57 11.04
N THR A 81 -11.13 6.39 10.80
CA THR A 81 -11.67 5.16 10.17
C THR A 81 -11.46 5.10 8.65
N THR A 82 -11.03 6.21 8.04
CA THR A 82 -10.83 6.28 6.58
C THR A 82 -9.57 5.52 6.16
N ASP A 83 -8.52 5.60 6.98
CA ASP A 83 -7.25 4.92 6.74
C ASP A 83 -7.41 3.41 6.91
N ASP A 84 -8.16 2.97 7.92
CA ASP A 84 -8.50 1.56 8.15
C ASP A 84 -9.18 0.94 6.93
N THR A 85 -10.15 1.65 6.33
CA THR A 85 -10.91 1.16 5.18
C THR A 85 -10.02 0.97 3.97
N GLN A 86 -9.08 1.89 3.73
CA GLN A 86 -8.13 1.80 2.63
C GLN A 86 -7.21 0.58 2.77
N TRP A 87 -6.59 0.40 3.93
CA TRP A 87 -5.67 -0.71 4.17
C TRP A 87 -6.38 -2.05 4.19
N LEU A 88 -7.58 -2.14 4.78
CA LEU A 88 -8.38 -3.37 4.73
C LEU A 88 -8.77 -3.73 3.29
N THR A 89 -9.15 -2.74 2.49
CA THR A 89 -9.44 -2.95 1.06
C THR A 89 -8.21 -3.44 0.32
N TYR A 90 -7.04 -2.85 0.58
CA TYR A 90 -5.75 -3.30 0.04
C TYR A 90 -5.50 -4.77 0.39
N TRP A 91 -5.61 -5.15 1.65
CA TRP A 91 -5.33 -6.52 2.11
C TRP A 91 -6.28 -7.55 1.49
N VAL A 92 -7.56 -7.21 1.36
CA VAL A 92 -8.54 -8.08 0.70
C VAL A 92 -8.16 -8.29 -0.76
N VAL A 93 -7.94 -7.23 -1.53
CA VAL A 93 -7.55 -7.34 -2.95
C VAL A 93 -6.22 -8.07 -3.12
N PHE A 94 -5.23 -7.76 -2.28
CA PHE A 94 -3.93 -8.40 -2.27
C PHE A 94 -4.01 -9.91 -2.03
N ALA A 95 -4.83 -10.34 -1.05
CA ALA A 95 -5.03 -11.75 -0.75
C ALA A 95 -5.65 -12.51 -1.94
N PHE A 96 -6.69 -11.95 -2.57
CA PHE A 96 -7.29 -12.55 -3.76
C PHE A 96 -6.30 -12.65 -4.91
N PHE A 97 -5.53 -11.59 -5.16
CA PHE A 97 -4.51 -11.60 -6.21
C PHE A 97 -3.43 -12.66 -5.94
N THR A 98 -2.96 -12.77 -4.70
CA THR A 98 -1.94 -13.74 -4.29
C THR A 98 -2.42 -15.19 -4.45
N VAL A 99 -3.67 -15.48 -4.06
CA VAL A 99 -4.26 -16.81 -4.26
C VAL A 99 -4.42 -17.12 -5.74
N PHE A 100 -4.93 -16.17 -6.54
CA PHE A 100 -5.10 -16.35 -7.97
C PHE A 100 -3.76 -16.57 -8.70
N GLU A 101 -2.74 -15.80 -8.32
CA GLU A 101 -1.37 -15.98 -8.78
C GLU A 101 -0.82 -17.36 -8.40
N SER A 102 -1.07 -17.85 -7.17
CA SER A 102 -0.62 -19.20 -6.79
C SER A 102 -1.26 -20.32 -7.64
N ALA A 103 -2.42 -20.07 -8.23
CA ALA A 103 -3.11 -21.02 -9.11
C ALA A 103 -2.61 -20.97 -10.56
N ILE A 104 -1.91 -19.91 -10.97
CA ILE A 104 -1.47 -19.68 -12.34
C ILE A 104 0.04 -19.49 -12.35
N ASN A 105 0.76 -20.32 -13.12
CA ASN A 105 2.20 -20.15 -13.37
C ASN A 105 2.48 -18.94 -14.29
N ALA A 106 2.07 -17.74 -13.87
CA ALA A 106 2.05 -16.50 -14.65
C ALA A 106 3.45 -16.06 -15.08
N VAL A 107 4.47 -16.38 -14.27
CA VAL A 107 5.88 -16.07 -14.52
C VAL A 107 6.39 -16.69 -15.83
N TYR A 108 5.90 -17.87 -16.21
CA TYR A 108 6.34 -18.56 -17.43
C TYR A 108 5.70 -17.99 -18.69
N TRP A 109 4.55 -17.33 -18.56
CA TRP A 109 3.77 -16.84 -19.69
C TRP A 109 4.05 -15.36 -20.02
N PHE A 110 4.47 -14.58 -19.02
CA PHE A 110 4.57 -13.13 -19.15
C PHE A 110 5.97 -12.60 -18.74
N PRO A 111 6.79 -12.11 -19.69
CA PRO A 111 8.06 -11.46 -19.35
C PRO A 111 7.81 -10.19 -18.52
N PHE A 112 8.70 -9.88 -17.57
CA PHE A 112 8.55 -8.76 -16.63
C PHE A 112 7.34 -8.84 -15.68
N TYR A 113 6.82 -10.04 -15.43
CA TYR A 113 5.70 -10.27 -14.51
C TYR A 113 5.87 -9.61 -13.14
N TYR A 114 7.02 -9.81 -12.48
CA TYR A 114 7.25 -9.22 -11.17
C TYR A 114 7.34 -7.69 -11.20
N THR A 115 7.82 -7.10 -12.29
CA THR A 115 7.80 -5.65 -12.48
C THR A 115 6.38 -5.12 -12.58
N PHE A 116 5.51 -5.81 -13.32
CA PHE A 116 4.09 -5.46 -13.40
C PHE A 116 3.39 -5.64 -12.06
N LYS A 117 3.63 -6.77 -11.38
CA LYS A 117 3.11 -7.03 -10.03
C LYS A 117 3.54 -5.95 -9.03
N PHE A 118 4.80 -5.55 -9.09
CA PHE A 118 5.33 -4.46 -8.26
C PHE A 118 4.60 -3.14 -8.51
N ALA A 119 4.43 -2.76 -9.78
CA ALA A 119 3.71 -1.54 -10.15
C ALA A 119 2.25 -1.59 -9.67
N LEU A 120 1.58 -2.75 -9.80
CA LEU A 120 0.21 -2.96 -9.33
C LEU A 120 0.11 -2.82 -7.81
N ILE A 121 1.04 -3.44 -7.07
CA ILE A 121 1.10 -3.34 -5.60
C ILE A 121 1.33 -1.89 -5.16
N LEU A 122 2.29 -1.19 -5.76
CA LEU A 122 2.53 0.22 -5.47
C LEU A 122 1.31 1.08 -5.76
N TRP A 123 0.69 0.91 -6.92
CA TRP A 123 -0.52 1.62 -7.30
C TRP A 123 -1.67 1.40 -6.31
N MET A 124 -1.80 0.18 -5.80
CA MET A 124 -2.80 -0.19 -4.80
C MET A 124 -2.49 0.40 -3.42
N ALA A 125 -1.20 0.47 -3.06
CA ALA A 125 -0.74 1.03 -1.79
C ALA A 125 -0.87 2.56 -1.73
N LEU A 126 -0.89 3.27 -2.86
CA LEU A 126 -1.05 4.72 -2.91
C LEU A 126 -2.52 5.13 -2.63
N PRO A 127 -2.83 5.77 -1.49
CA PRO A 127 -4.21 6.14 -1.16
C PRO A 127 -4.77 7.20 -2.12
N GLN A 128 -3.90 8.10 -2.61
CA GLN A 128 -4.28 9.20 -3.53
C GLN A 128 -4.83 8.70 -4.88
N LEU A 129 -4.39 7.52 -5.32
CA LEU A 129 -4.82 6.93 -6.58
C LEU A 129 -6.04 6.03 -6.41
N GLY A 130 -6.37 5.63 -5.18
CA GLY A 130 -7.52 4.79 -4.87
C GLY A 130 -7.49 3.40 -5.55
N GLY A 131 -6.32 2.91 -5.93
CA GLY A 131 -6.20 1.71 -6.77
C GLY A 131 -6.85 0.46 -6.15
N ALA A 132 -6.69 0.28 -4.83
CA ALA A 132 -7.34 -0.79 -4.07
C ALA A 132 -8.86 -0.74 -4.17
N GLN A 133 -9.44 0.46 -4.05
CA GLN A 133 -10.88 0.66 -4.09
C GLN A 133 -11.45 0.41 -5.49
N ILE A 134 -10.71 0.80 -6.54
CA ILE A 134 -11.09 0.53 -7.93
C ILE A 134 -11.15 -0.98 -8.18
N LEU A 135 -10.12 -1.73 -7.77
CA LEU A 135 -10.09 -3.19 -7.91
C LEU A 135 -11.18 -3.87 -7.09
N PHE A 136 -11.39 -3.42 -5.85
CA PHE A 136 -12.46 -3.92 -5.01
C PHE A 136 -13.83 -3.72 -5.65
N ARG A 137 -14.15 -2.49 -6.09
CA ARG A 137 -15.46 -2.16 -6.68
C ARG A 137 -15.70 -2.84 -8.03
N SER A 138 -14.63 -3.03 -8.83
CA SER A 138 -14.74 -3.58 -10.19
C SER A 138 -14.76 -5.10 -10.24
N PHE A 139 -14.01 -5.78 -9.37
CA PHE A 139 -13.84 -7.23 -9.43
C PHE A 139 -14.47 -7.94 -8.22
N LEU A 140 -14.18 -7.49 -7.01
CA LEU A 140 -14.63 -8.19 -5.79
C LEU A 140 -16.08 -7.88 -5.43
N GLN A 141 -16.47 -6.62 -5.46
CA GLN A 141 -17.84 -6.20 -5.15
C GLN A 141 -18.90 -6.91 -6.01
N PRO A 142 -18.79 -7.03 -7.35
CA PRO A 142 -19.80 -7.75 -8.13
C PRO A 142 -19.85 -9.25 -7.82
N VAL A 143 -18.70 -9.88 -7.51
CA VAL A 143 -18.63 -11.31 -7.16
C VAL A 143 -19.22 -11.59 -5.78
N PHE A 144 -18.98 -10.70 -4.81
CA PHE A 144 -19.33 -10.90 -3.40
C PHE A 144 -20.56 -10.13 -2.93
N SER A 145 -21.07 -9.17 -3.71
CA SER A 145 -22.26 -8.38 -3.36
C SER A 145 -23.46 -9.27 -3.02
N ARG A 146 -23.66 -10.37 -3.74
CA ARG A 146 -24.76 -11.31 -3.45
C ARG A 146 -24.70 -11.96 -2.06
N HIS A 147 -23.51 -12.07 -1.48
CA HIS A 147 -23.30 -12.71 -0.17
C HIS A 147 -23.22 -11.69 0.98
N PHE A 148 -22.71 -10.48 0.73
CA PHE A 148 -22.53 -9.46 1.76
C PHE A 148 -23.58 -8.35 1.77
N SER A 149 -24.36 -8.16 0.70
CA SER A 149 -25.46 -7.18 0.67
C SER A 149 -26.59 -7.48 1.67
N GLN A 150 -26.64 -8.69 2.24
CA GLN A 150 -27.62 -9.09 3.26
C GLN A 150 -27.14 -8.82 4.71
N SER A 151 -25.84 -8.59 4.92
CA SER A 151 -25.28 -8.36 6.26
C SER A 151 -25.33 -6.89 6.71
N GLY A 152 -25.48 -5.95 5.76
CA GLY A 152 -25.64 -4.52 6.05
C GLY A 152 -26.94 -4.21 6.82
N SER A 153 -28.03 -4.91 6.53
CA SER A 153 -29.27 -4.79 7.31
C SER A 153 -29.18 -5.52 8.64
N THR A 154 -28.56 -6.70 8.69
CA THR A 154 -28.62 -7.55 9.88
C THR A 154 -27.74 -7.04 11.01
N ALA A 155 -26.48 -6.66 10.74
CA ALA A 155 -25.58 -6.14 11.78
C ALA A 155 -26.01 -4.74 12.27
N ALA A 156 -26.47 -3.87 11.36
CA ALA A 156 -26.98 -2.55 11.72
C ALA A 156 -28.28 -2.66 12.56
N ASN A 157 -29.20 -3.56 12.20
CA ASN A 157 -30.43 -3.80 12.95
C ASN A 157 -30.20 -4.47 14.30
N LEU A 158 -29.17 -5.33 14.42
CA LEU A 158 -28.79 -5.95 15.70
C LEU A 158 -28.16 -4.91 16.64
N ARG A 159 -27.29 -4.04 16.12
CA ARG A 159 -26.68 -2.96 16.89
C ARG A 159 -27.72 -1.94 17.34
N SER A 160 -28.64 -1.55 16.45
CA SER A 160 -29.75 -0.66 16.82
C SER A 160 -30.71 -1.29 17.82
N LYS A 161 -30.97 -2.60 17.76
CA LYS A 161 -31.77 -3.31 18.78
C LYS A 161 -31.05 -3.38 20.12
N ALA A 162 -29.74 -3.65 20.12
CA ALA A 162 -28.94 -3.69 21.35
C ALA A 162 -28.90 -2.30 22.03
N ASP A 163 -28.70 -1.23 21.26
CA ASP A 163 -28.70 0.15 21.76
C ASP A 163 -30.10 0.60 22.24
N GLN A 164 -31.18 0.06 21.66
CA GLN A 164 -32.55 0.30 22.15
C GLN A 164 -32.83 -0.47 23.44
N ALA A 165 -32.38 -1.73 23.53
CA ALA A 165 -32.55 -2.54 24.74
C ALA A 165 -31.75 -1.97 25.93
N SER A 166 -30.54 -1.45 25.69
CA SER A 166 -29.74 -0.80 26.74
C SER A 166 -30.29 0.55 27.20
N LYS A 167 -31.17 1.19 26.42
CA LYS A 167 -31.84 2.45 26.81
C LYS A 167 -33.17 2.24 27.52
N GLN A 168 -33.71 1.02 27.51
CA GLN A 168 -34.94 0.64 28.22
C GLN A 168 -34.68 0.01 29.60
N MET A 169 -33.41 -0.17 29.96
CA MET A 169 -32.94 -0.65 31.26
C MET A 169 -32.36 0.52 32.05
#